data_AF-A0A923Z8R9-F1
#
_entry.id   AF-A0A923Z8R9-F1
#
_cell.length_a   1.000
_cell.length_b   1.000
_cell.length_c   1.000
_cell.angle_alpha   90.00
_cell.angle_beta   90.00
_cell.angle_gamma   90.00
#
_symmetry.space_group_name_H-M   'P 1'
#
loop_
_entity.id
_entity.type
_entity.pdbx_description
1 polymer ?
#
loop_
_entity_poly.entity_id
_entity_poly.type
_entity_poly.pdbx_seq_one_letter_code
_entity_poly.pdbx_strand_id
1 'polypeptide(L)' 'MKTRYMVVVIGVAGAIGLAGYGLYRLGMQHAIKDVAPVAQATSSATERKPLYWHDPMVPGQKFDKPGKSPFMDMELV' A
#
# COMPACT_ATOMS: atom_id res chain seq x y z
N MET A 1 45.86 -13.09 -17.66
CA MET A 1 45.18 -11.78 -17.87
C MET A 1 43.66 -11.87 -17.95
N LYS A 2 43.06 -12.94 -18.49
CA LYS A 2 41.60 -13.09 -18.65
C LYS A 2 40.86 -13.39 -17.34
N THR A 3 41.49 -14.11 -16.40
CA THR A 3 40.88 -14.51 -15.12
C THR A 3 40.52 -13.32 -14.23
N ARG A 4 41.37 -12.29 -14.17
CA ARG A 4 41.08 -11.04 -13.45
C ARG A 4 39.89 -10.28 -14.03
N TYR A 5 39.72 -10.30 -15.36
CA TYR A 5 38.53 -9.72 -15.99
C TYR A 5 37.27 -10.53 -15.66
N MET A 6 37.33 -11.86 -15.64
CA MET A 6 36.20 -12.68 -15.20
C MET A 6 35.82 -12.41 -13.75
N VAL A 7 36.79 -12.29 -12.84
CA VAL A 7 36.53 -11.97 -11.42
C VAL A 7 35.87 -10.60 -11.28
N VAL A 8 36.34 -9.59 -12.01
CA VAL A 8 35.73 -8.25 -11.99
C VAL A 8 34.31 -8.26 -12.54
N VAL A 9 34.07 -8.95 -13.66
CA VAL A 9 32.72 -9.03 -14.27
C VAL A 9 31.73 -9.75 -13.35
N ILE A 10 32.15 -10.85 -12.72
CA ILE A 10 31.30 -11.57 -11.75
C ILE A 10 31.02 -10.69 -10.53
N GLY A 11 32.02 -9.97 -10.03
CA GLY A 11 31.84 -9.03 -8.92
C GLY A 11 30.84 -7.92 -9.23
N VAL A 12 30.93 -7.32 -10.42
CA VAL A 12 30.01 -6.27 -10.87
C VAL A 12 28.60 -6.82 -11.06
N ALA A 13 28.45 -7.98 -11.71
CA ALA A 13 27.15 -8.60 -11.91
C ALA A 13 26.48 -8.97 -10.57
N GLY A 14 27.26 -9.48 -9.61
CA GLY A 14 26.77 -9.77 -8.25
C GLY A 14 26.32 -8.52 -7.51
N ALA A 15 27.09 -7.42 -7.60
CA ALA A 15 26.73 -6.15 -6.96
C ALA A 15 25.43 -5.56 -7.53
N ILE A 16 25.25 -5.60 -8.85
CA ILE A 16 24.01 -5.15 -9.52
C ILE A 16 22.83 -6.01 -9.10
N GLY A 17 22.99 -7.34 -9.06
CA GLY A 17 21.95 -8.26 -8.62
C GLY A 17 21.51 -8.00 -7.18
N LEU A 18 22.46 -7.81 -6.26
CA LEU A 18 22.19 -7.52 -4.85
C LEU A 18 21.51 -6.16 -4.67
N ALA A 19 21.97 -5.12 -5.38
CA ALA A 19 21.36 -3.80 -5.34
C ALA A 19 19.92 -3.80 -5.88
N GLY A 20 19.70 -4.46 -7.03
CA GLY A 20 18.36 -4.62 -7.63
C GLY A 20 17.41 -5.40 -6.73
N TYR A 21 17.87 -6.50 -6.12
CA TYR A 21 17.08 -7.27 -5.17
C TYR A 21 16.74 -6.47 -3.91
N GLY A 22 17.69 -5.70 -3.37
CA GLY A 22 17.46 -4.82 -2.23
C GLY A 22 16.40 -3.75 -2.50
N LEU A 23 16.49 -3.08 -3.66
CA LEU A 23 15.51 -2.08 -4.11
C LEU A 23 14.12 -2.70 -4.33
N TYR A 24 14.05 -3.86 -4.98
CA TYR A 24 12.79 -4.57 -5.21
C TYR A 24 12.11 -4.96 -3.89
N ARG A 25 12.88 -5.52 -2.95
CA ARG A 25 12.35 -5.93 -1.64
C ARG A 25 11.88 -4.73 -0.82
N LEU A 26 12.63 -3.63 -0.84
CA LEU A 26 12.24 -2.40 -0.15
C LEU A 26 10.98 -1.78 -0.79
N GLY A 27 10.88 -1.76 -2.12
CA GLY A 27 9.68 -1.30 -2.83
C GLY A 27 8.45 -2.14 -2.51
N MET A 28 8.58 -3.47 -2.50
CA MET A 28 7.48 -4.37 -2.11
C MET A 28 7.02 -4.18 -0.67
N GLN A 29 7.92 -3.88 0.26
CA GLN A 29 7.55 -3.60 1.65
C GLN A 29 6.70 -2.32 1.79
N HIS A 30 6.86 -1.35 0.89
CA HIS A 30 5.99 -0.18 0.83
C HIS A 30 4.65 -0.52 0.18
N ALA A 31 4.65 -1.29 -0.91
CA ALA A 31 3.41 -1.70 -1.58
C ALA A 31 2.51 -2.61 -0.71
N ILE A 32 3.09 -3.52 0.07
CA ILE A 32 2.33 -4.41 0.97
C ILE A 32 1.72 -3.66 2.16
N LYS A 33 2.25 -2.49 2.54
CA LYS A 33 1.62 -1.63 3.57
C LYS A 33 0.35 -0.92 3.08
N ASP A 34 0.19 -0.75 1.77
CA ASP A 34 -0.99 -0.13 1.16
C ASP A 34 -2.03 -1.16 0.69
N VAL A 35 -1.71 -2.45 0.72
CA VAL A 35 -2.66 -3.54 0.47
C VAL A 35 -2.95 -4.25 1.80
N ALA A 36 -3.72 -3.60 2.66
CA ALA A 36 -4.36 -4.28 3.77
C ALA A 36 -5.44 -5.25 3.23
N PRO A 37 -5.61 -6.45 3.82
CA PRO A 37 -6.65 -7.37 3.41
C PRO A 37 -8.02 -6.76 3.75
N VAL A 38 -8.99 -6.97 2.87
CA VAL A 38 -10.41 -6.58 3.02
C VAL A 38 -11.09 -7.49 4.07
N ALA A 39 -10.54 -7.55 5.26
CA ALA A 39 -11.13 -8.28 6.36
C ALA A 39 -10.85 -7.54 7.66
N GLN A 40 -11.94 -7.26 8.38
CA GLN A 40 -12.02 -6.67 9.70
C GLN A 40 -11.93 -5.14 9.75
N ALA A 41 -13.12 -4.57 9.60
CA ALA A 41 -13.59 -3.53 10.51
C ALA A 41 -13.26 -3.91 11.96
N THR A 42 -12.12 -3.43 12.46
CA THR A 42 -11.88 -3.12 13.87
C THR A 42 -10.59 -2.32 13.95
N SER A 43 -10.77 -1.01 14.15
CA SER A 43 -10.01 -0.15 15.05
C SER A 43 -8.50 -0.38 15.20
N SER A 44 -7.75 0.68 14.87
CA SER A 44 -6.38 1.02 15.32
C SER A 44 -5.19 0.51 14.49
N ALA A 45 -4.80 1.30 13.48
CA ALA A 45 -3.39 1.61 13.19
C ALA A 45 -3.29 2.75 12.17
N THR A 46 -2.95 3.95 12.65
CA THR A 46 -2.79 5.22 11.91
C THR A 46 -4.11 5.87 11.51
N GLU A 47 -4.54 6.88 12.28
CA GLU A 47 -5.66 7.78 11.96
C GLU A 47 -5.44 8.47 10.60
N ARG A 48 -5.75 7.79 9.50
CA ARG A 48 -5.98 8.49 8.23
C ARG A 48 -7.36 9.13 8.35
N LYS A 49 -7.38 10.46 8.49
CA LYS A 49 -8.63 11.23 8.52
C LYS A 49 -9.37 11.01 7.18
N PRO A 50 -10.57 10.40 7.17
CA PRO A 50 -11.35 10.27 5.96
C PRO A 50 -11.71 11.67 5.44
N LEU A 51 -11.57 11.88 4.12
CA LEU A 51 -11.87 13.16 3.47
C LEU A 51 -13.38 13.37 3.32
N TYR A 52 -14.11 12.30 3.03
CA TYR A 52 -15.55 12.27 2.92
C TYR A 52 -16.07 10.88 3.32
N TRP A 53 -17.33 10.83 3.69
CA TRP A 53 -18.12 9.65 3.99
C TRP A 53 -19.18 9.47 2.90
N HIS A 54 -19.67 8.26 2.69
CA HIS A 54 -20.73 7.99 1.72
C HIS A 54 -21.65 6.87 2.20
N ASP A 55 -22.86 6.83 1.66
CA ASP A 55 -23.79 5.73 1.88
C ASP A 55 -23.44 4.59 0.90
N PRO A 56 -23.15 3.36 1.37
CA PRO A 56 -22.85 2.23 0.49
C PRO A 56 -23.92 1.95 -0.57
N MET A 57 -25.19 2.26 -0.27
CA MET A 57 -26.32 2.06 -1.17
C MET A 57 -26.52 3.22 -2.14
N VAL A 58 -25.95 4.39 -1.84
CA VAL A 58 -26.04 5.60 -2.69
C VAL A 58 -24.65 6.25 -2.81
N PRO A 59 -23.72 5.64 -3.57
CA PRO A 59 -22.32 6.08 -3.63
C PRO A 59 -22.12 7.44 -4.32
N GLY A 60 -23.15 8.00 -4.96
CA GLY A 60 -23.10 9.30 -5.61
C GLY A 60 -23.01 10.48 -4.64
N GLN A 61 -23.45 10.31 -3.39
CA GLN A 61 -23.48 11.39 -2.41
C GLN A 61 -22.32 11.28 -1.42
N LYS A 62 -21.63 12.40 -1.22
CA LYS A 62 -20.53 12.55 -0.27
C LYS A 62 -20.96 13.39 0.92
N PHE A 63 -20.52 13.00 2.10
CA PHE A 63 -20.81 13.65 3.37
C PHE A 63 -19.51 14.04 4.07
N ASP A 64 -19.47 15.20 4.72
CA ASP A 64 -18.26 15.70 5.38
C ASP A 64 -18.05 15.12 6.78
N LYS A 65 -19.07 14.43 7.33
CA LYS A 65 -19.10 13.92 8.70
C LYS A 65 -19.58 12.48 8.74
N PRO A 66 -19.08 11.66 9.68
CA PRO A 66 -19.68 10.37 9.97
C PRO A 66 -21.09 10.58 10.54
N GLY A 67 -21.93 9.57 10.39
CA GLY A 67 -23.26 9.57 10.96
C GLY A 67 -24.21 8.67 10.21
N LYS A 68 -25.48 8.80 10.55
CA LYS A 68 -26.56 8.08 9.91
C LYS A 68 -26.93 8.75 8.58
N SER A 69 -27.16 7.96 7.54
CA SER A 69 -27.58 8.44 6.23
C SER A 69 -28.94 9.15 6.33
N PRO A 70 -29.14 10.31 5.69
CA PRO A 70 -30.43 10.98 5.67
C PRO A 70 -31.45 10.30 4.74
N PHE A 71 -31.03 9.32 3.94
CA PHE A 71 -31.90 8.58 3.02
C PHE A 71 -32.31 7.22 3.57
N MET A 72 -31.49 6.65 4.47
CA MET A 72 -31.59 5.28 4.93
C MET A 72 -31.15 5.20 6.39
N ASP A 73 -31.71 4.28 7.16
CA ASP A 73 -31.34 4.06 8.56
C ASP A 73 -29.95 3.41 8.75
N MET A 74 -28.98 3.68 7.87
CA MET A 74 -27.65 3.07 7.85
C MET A 74 -26.54 4.05 8.20
N GLU A 75 -25.39 3.53 8.62
CA GLU A 75 -24.21 4.34 8.94
C GLU A 75 -23.40 4.65 7.67
N LEU A 76 -22.93 5.89 7.54
CA LEU A 76 -22.04 6.30 6.46
C LEU A 76 -20.65 5.67 6.65
N VAL A 77 -19.98 5.34 5.54
CA VAL A 77 -18.64 4.73 5.52
C VAL A 77 -17.62 5.52 4.71
#